data_AF-A0A842V8M2-F1
#
_entry.id   AF-A0A842V8M2-F1
#
_cell.length_a   1.000
_cell.length_b   1.000
_cell.length_c   1.000
_cell.angle_alpha   90.00
_cell.angle_beta   90.00
_cell.angle_gamma   90.00
#
_symmetry.space_group_name_H-M   'P 1'
#
loop_
_entity.id
_entity.type
_entity.pdbx_description
1 polymer ?
#
loop_
_entity_poly.entity_id
_entity_poly.type
_entity_poly.pdbx_seq_one_letter_code
_entity_poly.pdbx_strand_id
1 'polypeptide(L)'
;MVFGKIFIYSEIAVIVFLAGIAMGSILEDSSTLQMPSSLFLSRSAELSSPSDHIPEESIKVYTDRVVLDISDASWASFTDTNSMDPFIDAGANSIEIRPSSPDDINVGDVVSFRTMLADGIVIHRVISKGEDDKGIYFITKGDNNDLADPGKRRFEDITGVVVGVIY
;
A
#
# COMPACT_ATOMS: atom_id res chain seq x y z
N MET A 1 -38.40 -53.89 -9.70
CA MET A 1 -38.32 -52.48 -10.17
C MET A 1 -37.92 -51.47 -9.08
N VAL A 2 -37.86 -51.85 -7.79
CA VAL A 2 -37.52 -50.94 -6.67
C VAL A 2 -36.00 -50.81 -6.44
N PHE A 3 -35.24 -51.90 -6.59
CA PHE A 3 -33.78 -51.90 -6.39
C PHE A 3 -32.99 -51.03 -7.37
N GLY A 4 -33.41 -50.95 -8.64
CA GLY A 4 -32.75 -50.10 -9.64
C GLY A 4 -32.90 -48.60 -9.36
N LYS A 5 -34.01 -48.18 -8.74
CA LYS A 5 -34.22 -46.76 -8.38
C LYS A 5 -33.32 -46.33 -7.23
N ILE A 6 -33.14 -47.18 -6.20
CA ILE A 6 -32.26 -46.91 -5.05
C ILE A 6 -30.80 -46.74 -5.50
N PHE A 7 -30.34 -47.57 -6.44
CA PHE A 7 -28.98 -47.50 -6.99
C PHE A 7 -28.73 -46.20 -7.78
N ILE A 8 -29.73 -45.77 -8.56
CA ILE A 8 -29.66 -44.50 -9.31
C ILE A 8 -29.60 -43.28 -8.36
N TYR A 9 -30.37 -43.29 -7.26
CA TYR A 9 -30.32 -42.17 -6.30
C TYR A 9 -28.97 -42.07 -5.57
N SER A 10 -28.29 -43.19 -5.29
CA SER A 10 -26.95 -43.15 -4.68
C SER A 10 -25.88 -42.58 -5.59
N GLU A 11 -25.92 -42.89 -6.90
CA GLU A 11 -24.95 -42.32 -7.85
C GLU A 11 -25.15 -40.81 -8.03
N ILE A 12 -26.41 -40.36 -8.08
CA ILE A 12 -26.73 -38.93 -8.16
C ILE A 12 -26.23 -38.19 -6.91
N ALA A 13 -26.38 -38.77 -5.72
CA ALA A 13 -25.91 -38.14 -4.47
C ALA A 13 -24.38 -37.96 -4.44
N VAL A 14 -23.62 -38.95 -4.93
CA VAL A 14 -22.15 -38.88 -5.01
C VAL A 14 -21.71 -37.81 -6.01
N ILE A 15 -22.40 -37.70 -7.16
CA ILE A 15 -22.08 -36.67 -8.16
C ILE A 15 -22.35 -35.26 -7.61
N VAL A 16 -23.47 -35.04 -6.91
CA VAL A 16 -23.77 -33.74 -6.30
C VAL A 16 -22.77 -33.38 -5.21
N PHE A 17 -22.34 -34.34 -4.41
CA PHE A 17 -21.32 -34.13 -3.40
C PHE A 17 -19.95 -33.77 -4.00
N LEU A 18 -19.52 -34.49 -5.04
CA LEU A 18 -18.27 -34.19 -5.75
C LEU A 18 -18.33 -32.85 -6.49
N ALA A 19 -19.48 -32.49 -7.07
CA ALA A 19 -19.69 -31.19 -7.68
C ALA A 19 -19.61 -30.06 -6.63
N GLY A 20 -20.16 -30.29 -5.43
CA GLY A 20 -20.04 -29.35 -4.31
C GLY A 20 -18.59 -29.12 -3.86
N ILE A 21 -17.78 -30.19 -3.78
CA ILE A 21 -16.36 -30.09 -3.45
C ILE A 21 -15.61 -29.32 -4.54
N ALA A 22 -15.84 -29.63 -5.81
CA ALA A 22 -15.21 -28.94 -6.94
C ALA A 22 -15.57 -27.44 -6.97
N MET A 23 -16.85 -27.10 -6.76
CA MET A 23 -17.31 -25.71 -6.69
C MET A 23 -16.69 -24.96 -5.51
N GLY A 24 -16.57 -25.61 -4.35
CA GLY A 24 -15.91 -25.06 -3.17
C GLY A 24 -14.43 -24.76 -3.41
N SER A 25 -13.71 -25.69 -4.05
CA SER A 25 -12.29 -25.53 -4.37
C SER A 25 -12.01 -24.45 -5.43
N ILE A 26 -12.95 -24.20 -6.34
CA ILE A 26 -12.84 -23.13 -7.35
C ILE A 26 -13.10 -21.74 -6.71
N LEU A 27 -13.78 -21.69 -5.56
CA LEU A 27 -14.04 -20.47 -4.80
C LEU A 27 -12.97 -20.18 -3.74
N GLU A 28 -12.12 -21.16 -3.39
CA GLU A 28 -11.05 -21.05 -2.38
C GLU A 28 -9.73 -20.50 -2.91
N ASP A 29 -9.59 -20.25 -4.22
CA ASP A 29 -8.45 -19.48 -4.76
C ASP A 29 -8.68 -17.97 -4.53
N SER A 30 -8.79 -17.61 -3.25
CA SER A 30 -9.10 -16.28 -2.77
C SER A 30 -7.81 -15.50 -2.52
N SER A 31 -7.13 -15.06 -3.59
CA SER A 31 -6.40 -13.80 -3.48
C SER A 31 -7.47 -12.71 -3.29
N THR A 32 -7.61 -12.18 -2.07
CA THR A 32 -8.65 -11.21 -1.69
C THR A 32 -8.38 -9.82 -2.26
N LEU A 33 -8.28 -9.71 -3.59
CA LEU A 33 -8.16 -8.43 -4.26
C LEU A 33 -9.52 -7.71 -4.21
N GLN A 34 -9.65 -6.77 -3.28
CA GLN A 34 -10.81 -5.89 -3.20
C GLN A 34 -10.71 -4.82 -4.28
N MET A 35 -11.74 -4.69 -5.14
CA MET A 35 -11.80 -3.62 -6.13
C MET A 35 -12.76 -2.50 -5.68
N PRO A 36 -12.34 -1.23 -5.74
CA PRO A 36 -13.23 -0.11 -5.42
C PRO A 36 -14.26 0.16 -6.52
N SER A 37 -15.47 0.57 -6.14
CA SER A 37 -16.58 0.88 -7.06
C SER A 37 -16.43 2.29 -7.67
N SER A 38 -15.69 2.44 -8.77
CA SER A 38 -15.39 3.73 -9.41
C SER A 38 -16.45 4.27 -10.40
N LEU A 39 -17.69 3.78 -10.39
CA LEU A 39 -18.69 4.09 -11.43
C LEU A 39 -19.50 5.38 -11.21
N PHE A 40 -19.39 6.06 -10.07
CA PHE A 40 -20.14 7.30 -9.82
C PHE A 40 -19.34 8.28 -8.94
N LEU A 41 -18.93 9.42 -9.52
CA LEU A 41 -18.69 10.76 -8.95
C LEU A 41 -17.44 11.46 -9.53
N SER A 42 -17.49 12.80 -9.53
CA SER A 42 -16.49 13.75 -10.07
C SER A 42 -15.05 13.28 -9.90
N ARG A 43 -14.32 13.13 -11.02
CA ARG A 43 -12.93 12.71 -11.05
C ARG A 43 -12.05 13.83 -10.49
N SER A 44 -11.82 13.84 -9.18
CA SER A 44 -10.64 14.52 -8.61
C SER A 44 -9.41 14.01 -9.37
N ALA A 45 -8.42 14.88 -9.57
CA ALA A 45 -7.17 14.47 -10.20
C ALA A 45 -6.59 13.28 -9.42
N GLU A 46 -6.45 12.14 -10.09
CA GLU A 46 -5.93 10.92 -9.51
C GLU A 46 -4.46 11.13 -9.15
N LEU A 47 -4.11 10.92 -7.88
CA LEU A 47 -2.71 10.97 -7.43
C LEU A 47 -2.04 9.64 -7.76
N SER A 48 -0.76 9.67 -8.12
CA SER A 48 0.03 8.44 -8.27
C SER A 48 0.12 7.71 -6.92
N SER A 49 -0.22 6.43 -6.91
CA SER A 49 -0.12 5.59 -5.73
C SER A 49 1.35 5.25 -5.41
N PRO A 50 1.69 4.97 -4.14
CA PRO A 50 3.01 4.46 -3.78
C PRO A 50 3.33 3.17 -4.53
N SER A 51 4.63 2.93 -4.74
CA SER A 51 5.13 1.67 -5.27
C SER A 51 4.99 0.55 -4.25
N ASP A 52 5.00 -0.69 -4.74
CA ASP A 52 5.10 -1.85 -3.86
C ASP A 52 6.55 -2.03 -3.40
N HIS A 53 6.81 -1.70 -2.14
CA HIS A 53 8.14 -1.79 -1.51
C HIS A 53 8.32 -3.06 -0.70
N ILE A 54 7.22 -3.73 -0.31
CA ILE A 54 7.25 -4.86 0.62
C ILE A 54 6.57 -6.06 -0.02
N PRO A 55 7.32 -7.12 -0.35
CA PRO A 55 6.74 -8.27 -1.01
C PRO A 55 5.72 -8.96 -0.09
N GLU A 56 4.67 -9.55 -0.68
CA GLU A 56 3.57 -10.14 0.08
C GLU A 56 4.03 -11.21 1.08
N GLU A 57 5.07 -11.99 0.76
CA GLU A 57 5.63 -13.00 1.67
C GLU A 57 6.22 -12.43 2.97
N SER A 58 6.55 -11.14 3.01
CA SER A 58 7.00 -10.44 4.22
C SER A 58 5.84 -10.10 5.16
N ILE A 59 4.59 -10.19 4.71
CA ILE A 59 3.40 -9.89 5.50
C ILE A 59 2.83 -11.21 6.06
N LYS A 60 3.13 -11.47 7.34
CA LYS A 60 2.73 -12.72 8.01
C LYS A 60 1.60 -12.45 9.00
N VAL A 61 0.42 -12.99 8.72
CA VAL A 61 -0.75 -12.88 9.59
C VAL A 61 -0.94 -14.18 10.36
N TYR A 62 -0.91 -14.08 11.68
CA TYR A 62 -1.19 -15.16 12.63
C TYR A 62 -2.49 -14.87 13.38
N THR A 63 -2.99 -15.86 14.13
CA THR A 63 -4.23 -15.71 14.91
C THR A 63 -4.14 -14.60 15.97
N ASP A 64 -2.94 -14.36 16.52
CA ASP A 64 -2.69 -13.46 17.65
C ASP A 64 -1.88 -12.21 17.27
N ARG A 65 -1.32 -12.16 16.06
CA ARG A 65 -0.42 -11.06 15.64
C ARG A 65 -0.29 -10.94 14.14
N VAL A 66 0.11 -9.76 13.70
CA VAL A 66 0.65 -9.51 12.36
C VAL A 66 2.14 -9.22 12.51
N VAL A 67 2.95 -9.83 11.66
CA VAL A 67 4.40 -9.61 11.59
C VAL A 67 4.74 -9.12 10.20
N LEU A 68 5.35 -7.95 10.12
CA LEU A 68 5.94 -7.40 8.91
C LEU A 68 7.46 -7.66 8.97
N ASP A 69 7.94 -8.57 8.14
CA ASP A 69 9.35 -9.01 8.13
C ASP A 69 10.17 -8.15 7.17
N ILE A 70 10.65 -7.02 7.69
CA ILE A 70 11.35 -5.98 6.93
C ILE A 70 12.60 -5.51 7.69
N SER A 71 13.69 -5.29 6.96
CA SER A 71 14.95 -4.76 7.51
C SER A 71 14.92 -3.23 7.59
N ASP A 72 15.65 -2.67 8.56
CA ASP A 72 15.82 -1.22 8.73
C ASP A 72 14.50 -0.43 8.83
N ALA A 73 13.50 -1.05 9.45
CA ALA A 73 12.20 -0.44 9.67
C ALA A 73 12.26 0.59 10.80
N SER A 74 11.59 1.71 10.59
CA SER A 74 11.27 2.70 11.61
C SER A 74 9.78 2.98 11.62
N TRP A 75 9.30 3.59 12.71
CA TRP A 75 7.94 4.10 12.79
C TRP A 75 7.96 5.58 13.13
N ALA A 76 6.93 6.30 12.70
CA ALA A 76 6.76 7.72 13.00
C ALA A 76 5.30 8.06 13.33
N SER A 77 5.12 9.09 14.16
CA SER A 77 3.83 9.71 14.49
C SER A 77 3.78 11.14 13.96
N PHE A 78 2.58 11.67 13.77
CA PHE A 78 2.39 12.94 13.05
C PHE A 78 1.74 14.03 13.89
N THR A 79 2.18 15.26 13.65
CA THR A 79 1.51 16.48 14.12
C THR A 79 0.36 16.81 13.18
N ASP A 80 -0.78 17.22 13.72
CA ASP A 80 -1.95 17.69 12.97
C ASP A 80 -1.61 18.98 12.19
N THR A 81 -1.22 18.81 10.93
CA THR A 81 -0.95 19.93 10.00
C THR A 81 -1.94 19.97 8.85
N ASN A 82 -2.81 18.95 8.71
CA ASN A 82 -3.73 18.73 7.60
C ASN A 82 -3.08 18.64 6.20
N SER A 83 -1.74 18.65 6.10
CA SER A 83 -1.01 18.68 4.81
C SER A 83 -1.09 17.37 4.03
N MET A 84 -1.24 16.26 4.74
CA MET A 84 -1.34 14.91 4.18
C MET A 84 -2.76 14.36 4.20
N ASP A 85 -3.78 15.18 4.48
CA ASP A 85 -5.17 14.72 4.42
C ASP A 85 -5.56 14.32 2.98
N PRO A 86 -6.40 13.29 2.81
CA PRO A 86 -6.92 12.38 3.82
C PRO A 86 -6.00 11.16 4.08
N PHE A 87 -4.78 11.15 3.55
CA PHE A 87 -3.87 10.02 3.63
C PHE A 87 -3.35 9.79 5.06
N ILE A 88 -2.88 10.83 5.76
CA ILE A 88 -2.38 10.74 7.14
C ILE A 88 -2.90 11.92 7.95
N ASP A 89 -3.39 11.65 9.16
CA ASP A 89 -3.84 12.64 10.14
C ASP A 89 -3.27 12.29 11.54
N ALA A 90 -3.46 13.17 12.52
CA ALA A 90 -3.03 12.97 13.89
C ALA A 90 -3.60 11.68 14.50
N GLY A 91 -2.76 10.99 15.27
CA GLY A 91 -3.07 9.68 15.83
C GLY A 91 -2.67 8.50 14.94
N ALA A 92 -2.54 8.71 13.62
CA ALA A 92 -1.98 7.71 12.73
C ALA A 92 -0.47 7.53 12.97
N ASN A 93 0.02 6.34 12.67
CA ASN A 93 1.44 6.00 12.70
C ASN A 93 1.83 5.41 11.35
N SER A 94 3.00 5.78 10.84
CA SER A 94 3.58 5.14 9.67
C SER A 94 4.61 4.10 10.07
N ILE A 95 4.75 3.10 9.21
CA ILE A 95 5.92 2.23 9.12
C ILE A 95 6.71 2.67 7.89
N GLU A 96 8.00 2.89 8.07
CA GLU A 96 8.91 3.37 7.03
C GLU A 96 10.10 2.42 6.88
N ILE A 97 10.63 2.33 5.67
CA ILE A 97 11.92 1.71 5.39
C ILE A 97 12.91 2.76 4.91
N ARG A 98 14.20 2.52 5.16
CA ARG A 98 15.25 3.35 4.59
C ARG A 98 15.55 2.91 3.14
N PRO A 99 15.36 3.76 2.13
CA PRO A 99 15.74 3.41 0.76
C PRO A 99 17.27 3.29 0.66
N SER A 100 17.74 2.33 -0.14
CA SER A 100 19.17 2.07 -0.33
C SER A 100 19.77 2.93 -1.44
N SER A 101 18.95 3.34 -2.40
CA SER A 101 19.34 4.15 -3.53
C SER A 101 18.23 5.12 -3.98
N PRO A 102 18.54 6.15 -4.78
CA PRO A 102 17.53 7.01 -5.38
C PRO A 102 16.60 6.26 -6.35
N ASP A 103 17.02 5.10 -6.86
CA ASP A 103 16.23 4.26 -7.77
C ASP A 103 15.12 3.49 -7.07
N ASP A 104 15.24 3.31 -5.77
CA ASP A 104 14.21 2.71 -4.93
C ASP A 104 13.03 3.67 -4.70
N ILE A 105 13.18 4.95 -5.03
CA ILE A 105 12.16 5.98 -4.82
C ILE A 105 11.51 6.33 -6.17
N ASN A 106 10.19 6.25 -6.20
CA ASN A 106 9.36 6.43 -7.38
C ASN A 106 8.31 7.53 -7.18
N VAL A 107 7.77 8.02 -8.31
CA VAL A 107 6.63 8.95 -8.29
C VAL A 107 5.42 8.24 -7.69
N GLY A 108 4.80 8.89 -6.71
CA GLY A 108 3.67 8.35 -5.94
C GLY A 108 4.06 7.88 -4.55
N ASP A 109 5.34 7.59 -4.28
CA ASP A 109 5.81 7.23 -2.95
C ASP A 109 5.61 8.38 -1.95
N VAL A 110 5.32 8.04 -0.70
CA VAL A 110 5.29 9.00 0.39
C VAL A 110 6.60 8.88 1.16
N VAL A 111 7.33 9.99 1.28
CA VAL A 111 8.68 10.00 1.81
C VAL A 111 8.82 10.97 2.96
N SER A 112 9.58 10.56 3.96
CA SER A 112 10.04 11.39 5.06
C SER A 112 11.39 12.00 4.72
N PHE A 113 11.57 13.30 4.94
CA PHE A 113 12.79 14.02 4.57
C PHE A 113 13.10 15.22 5.46
N ARG A 114 14.37 15.65 5.43
CA ARG A 114 14.84 16.85 6.12
C ARG A 114 14.82 18.06 5.19
N THR A 115 14.53 19.23 5.75
CA THR A 115 14.59 20.50 5.04
C THR A 115 15.00 21.62 5.99
N MET A 116 15.68 22.65 5.48
CA MET A 116 16.02 23.84 6.28
C MET A 116 14.81 24.77 6.50
N LEU A 117 13.70 24.50 5.83
CA LEU A 117 12.50 25.35 5.83
C LEU A 117 11.50 25.01 6.94
N ALA A 118 11.72 23.88 7.63
CA ALA A 118 10.87 23.42 8.71
C ALA A 118 11.73 22.78 9.80
N ASP A 119 11.35 22.96 11.05
CA ASP A 119 11.98 22.28 12.17
C ASP A 119 11.48 20.83 12.22
N GLY A 120 12.33 19.87 11.85
CA GLY A 120 12.05 18.44 11.97
C GLY A 120 12.08 17.66 10.66
N ILE A 121 11.38 16.53 10.65
CA ILE A 121 11.20 15.65 9.48
C ILE A 121 9.83 15.96 8.89
N VAL A 122 9.79 16.20 7.58
CA VAL A 122 8.56 16.45 6.81
C VAL A 122 8.22 15.18 6.04
N ILE A 123 6.93 14.86 5.92
CA ILE A 123 6.43 13.71 5.17
C ILE A 123 5.52 14.18 4.06
N HIS A 124 5.85 13.92 2.80
CA HIS A 124 5.00 14.29 1.65
C HIS A 124 5.16 13.32 0.49
N ARG A 125 4.26 13.39 -0.50
CA ARG A 125 4.28 12.52 -1.68
C ARG A 125 5.23 13.03 -2.75
N VAL A 126 6.01 12.12 -3.34
CA VAL A 126 6.82 12.39 -4.52
C VAL A 126 5.91 12.56 -5.74
N ILE A 127 5.89 13.75 -6.31
CA ILE A 127 5.10 14.07 -7.51
C ILE A 127 5.93 14.09 -8.78
N SER A 128 7.26 14.14 -8.66
CA SER A 128 8.17 14.11 -9.80
C SER A 128 9.57 13.64 -9.38
N LYS A 129 10.22 12.90 -10.28
CA LYS A 129 11.63 12.49 -10.21
C LYS A 129 12.35 13.04 -11.43
N GLY A 130 13.55 13.57 -11.23
CA GLY A 130 14.38 14.10 -12.31
C GLY A 130 15.86 14.00 -12.00
N GLU A 131 16.69 14.46 -12.92
CA GLU A 131 18.14 14.45 -12.81
C GLU A 131 18.71 15.79 -13.26
N ASP A 132 19.74 16.27 -12.57
CA ASP A 132 20.53 17.43 -12.96
C ASP A 132 22.03 17.19 -12.71
N ASP A 133 22.83 18.24 -12.80
CA ASP A 133 24.28 18.22 -12.58
C ASP A 133 24.70 17.72 -11.19
N LYS A 134 23.78 17.69 -10.22
CA LYS A 134 23.99 17.19 -8.86
C LYS A 134 23.39 15.79 -8.65
N GLY A 135 22.94 15.14 -9.72
CA GLY A 135 22.34 13.81 -9.70
C GLY A 135 20.81 13.83 -9.56
N ILE A 136 20.26 12.70 -9.13
CA ILE A 136 18.81 12.51 -9.00
C ILE A 136 18.22 13.46 -7.95
N TYR A 137 17.03 13.97 -8.23
CA TYR A 137 16.23 14.74 -7.29
C TYR A 137 14.75 14.37 -7.36
N PHE A 138 14.05 14.73 -6.29
CA PHE A 138 12.60 14.54 -6.15
C PHE A 138 11.92 15.88 -5.88
N ILE A 139 10.71 16.03 -6.41
CA ILE A 139 9.79 17.09 -6.05
C ILE A 139 8.68 16.45 -5.22
N THR A 140 8.46 16.98 -4.03
CA THR A 140 7.45 16.48 -3.09
C THR A 140 6.31 17.48 -2.94
N LYS A 141 5.16 16.99 -2.47
CA LYS A 141 3.97 17.80 -2.21
C LYS A 141 3.07 17.07 -1.20
N GLY A 142 2.55 17.81 -0.22
CA GLY A 142 1.50 17.31 0.64
C GLY A 142 0.22 17.01 -0.14
N ASP A 143 -0.43 15.89 0.15
CA ASP A 143 -1.62 15.44 -0.58
C ASP A 143 -2.73 16.51 -0.59
N ASN A 144 -2.87 17.25 0.51
CA ASN A 144 -3.85 18.33 0.67
C ASN A 144 -3.32 19.75 0.34
N ASN A 145 -2.06 19.89 -0.08
CA ASN A 145 -1.51 21.21 -0.42
C ASN A 145 -1.88 21.61 -1.86
N ASP A 146 -1.92 22.91 -2.19
CA ASP A 146 -2.14 23.35 -3.58
C ASP A 146 -0.86 23.34 -4.42
N LEU A 147 0.27 23.63 -3.77
CA LEU A 147 1.58 23.83 -4.41
C LEU A 147 2.56 22.74 -3.99
N ALA A 148 3.53 22.48 -4.87
CA ALA A 148 4.67 21.64 -4.54
C ALA A 148 5.53 22.27 -3.44
N ASP A 149 6.24 21.41 -2.71
CA ASP A 149 7.18 21.87 -1.71
C ASP A 149 8.31 22.69 -2.35
N PRO A 150 8.76 23.76 -1.69
CA PRO A 150 9.89 24.53 -2.17
C PRO A 150 11.17 23.69 -2.18
N GLY A 151 11.85 23.70 -3.33
CA GLY A 151 13.18 23.12 -3.50
C GLY A 151 13.20 21.63 -3.83
N LYS A 152 14.28 21.22 -4.49
CA LYS A 152 14.55 19.82 -4.87
C LYS A 152 15.02 19.02 -3.65
N ARG A 153 14.44 17.84 -3.43
CA ARG A 153 14.92 16.88 -2.43
C ARG A 153 16.01 16.03 -3.05
N ARG A 154 17.16 15.95 -2.40
CA ARG A 154 18.23 15.00 -2.76
C ARG A 154 18.07 13.72 -1.97
N PHE A 155 18.68 12.65 -2.45
CA PHE A 155 18.63 11.36 -1.77
C PHE A 155 19.12 11.45 -0.31
N GLU A 156 20.13 12.28 -0.04
CA GLU A 156 20.63 12.54 1.31
C GLU A 156 19.62 13.25 2.24
N ASP A 157 18.62 13.93 1.68
CA ASP A 157 17.55 14.56 2.47
C ASP A 157 16.50 13.52 2.90
N ILE A 158 16.32 12.44 2.13
CA ILE A 158 15.31 11.42 2.36
C ILE A 158 15.74 10.49 3.49
N THR A 159 14.91 10.37 4.51
CA THR A 159 15.16 9.53 5.68
C THR A 159 14.38 8.21 5.65
N GLY A 160 13.24 8.17 4.95
CA GLY A 160 12.40 6.98 4.87
C GLY A 160 11.35 7.03 3.76
N VAL A 161 10.90 5.86 3.34
CA VAL A 161 9.75 5.65 2.44
C VAL A 161 8.66 4.93 3.24
N VAL A 162 7.44 5.46 3.20
CA VAL A 162 6.29 4.88 3.90
C VAL A 162 5.84 3.60 3.20
N VAL A 163 5.75 2.52 3.97
CA VAL A 163 5.29 1.20 3.49
C VAL A 163 4.02 0.73 4.17
N GLY A 164 3.58 1.41 5.23
CA GLY A 164 2.31 1.13 5.89
C GLY A 164 1.85 2.31 6.73
N VAL A 165 0.54 2.46 6.85
CA VAL A 165 -0.10 3.43 7.75
C VAL A 165 -1.07 2.67 8.65
N ILE A 166 -1.00 2.96 9.95
CA ILE A 166 -1.83 2.38 10.99
C ILE A 166 -2.66 3.52 11.56
N TYR A 167 -3.98 3.42 11.41
CA TYR A 167 -4.97 4.36 11.93
C TYR A 167 -5.56 3.87 13.25
#